data_AF-A0A8J3K523-F1
#
_entry.id   AF-A0A8J3K523-F1
#
_cell.length_a   1.000
_cell.length_b   1.000
_cell.length_c   1.000
_cell.angle_alpha   90.00
_cell.angle_beta   90.00
_cell.angle_gamma   90.00
#
_symmetry.space_group_name_H-M   'P 1'
#
loop_
_entity.id
_entity.type
_entity.pdbx_description
1 polymer ?
#
loop_
_entity_poly.entity_id
_entity_poly.type
_entity_poly.pdbx_seq_one_letter_code
_entity_poly.pdbx_strand_id
1 'polypeptide(L)'
;MRLRLLAAATAAALATIALPASSAQASHAWGSYHWARTANPFTLKLDNNVTSAWTSYLNEASADWTTSTVLNTTVVNGSFGSKTSCTPTTGHVEVCNASYGSTGWLGIASISITTGNHISSAFVKVNDTYFVQAQYNTPAYRRLVMCQEVGHTFGLGHQDENQTNPNLGSCMDYSRDPDGPPSNEHPNSHDYSQLVSIYSHLDTFNTPTAAPAAGNSAAWGRLVEGRHGQGVSAYVRESGRGNYTVTHVFWAS
;
A
#
# COMPACT_ATOMS: atom_id res chain seq x y z
N MET A 1 -53.32 31.71 -57.67
CA MET A 1 -53.12 30.28 -57.37
C MET A 1 -51.71 30.08 -56.83
N ARG A 2 -51.54 29.99 -55.51
CA ARG A 2 -50.29 29.59 -54.83
C ARG A 2 -50.67 28.77 -53.59
N LEU A 3 -50.55 27.45 -53.72
CA LEU A 3 -50.69 26.48 -52.63
C LEU A 3 -49.53 26.69 -51.64
N ARG A 4 -49.81 26.88 -50.35
CA ARG A 4 -48.82 26.75 -49.28
C ARG A 4 -49.05 25.43 -48.56
N LEU A 5 -48.20 24.45 -48.85
CA LEU A 5 -48.10 23.19 -48.11
C LEU A 5 -47.55 23.48 -46.71
N LEU A 6 -48.30 23.08 -45.68
CA LEU A 6 -47.81 23.04 -44.30
C LEU A 6 -47.19 21.66 -44.07
N ALA A 7 -45.87 21.62 -43.90
CA ALA A 7 -45.13 20.42 -43.52
C ALA A 7 -45.34 20.15 -42.03
N ALA A 8 -45.86 18.97 -41.70
CA ALA A 8 -45.92 18.46 -40.34
C ALA A 8 -44.54 17.93 -39.92
N ALA A 9 -43.93 18.54 -38.91
CA ALA A 9 -42.69 18.04 -38.30
C ALA A 9 -43.05 17.06 -37.17
N THR A 10 -42.83 15.76 -37.40
CA THR A 10 -42.90 14.73 -36.37
C THR A 10 -41.57 14.69 -35.61
N ALA A 11 -41.59 15.10 -34.34
CA ALA A 11 -40.46 14.96 -33.43
C ALA A 11 -40.38 13.52 -32.91
N ALA A 12 -39.37 12.75 -33.35
CA ALA A 12 -39.04 11.46 -32.78
C ALA A 12 -38.18 11.67 -31.53
N ALA A 13 -38.73 11.33 -30.35
CA ALA A 13 -37.97 11.35 -29.09
C ALA A 13 -37.07 10.11 -29.03
N LEU A 14 -35.74 10.30 -29.10
CA LEU A 14 -34.77 9.26 -28.76
C LEU A 14 -34.72 9.11 -27.23
N ALA A 15 -35.18 7.97 -26.72
CA ALA A 15 -34.94 7.57 -25.34
C ALA A 15 -33.49 7.06 -25.21
N THR A 16 -32.63 7.84 -24.56
CA THR A 16 -31.27 7.41 -24.18
C THR A 16 -31.37 6.47 -22.98
N ILE A 17 -31.11 5.18 -23.21
CA ILE A 17 -30.89 4.21 -22.13
C ILE A 17 -29.55 4.55 -21.48
N ALA A 18 -29.59 5.18 -20.30
CA ALA A 18 -28.40 5.37 -19.47
C ALA A 18 -27.99 4.02 -18.88
N LEU A 19 -27.04 3.34 -19.53
CA LEU A 19 -26.32 2.24 -18.91
C LEU A 19 -25.50 2.82 -17.74
N PRO A 20 -25.49 2.18 -16.55
CA PRO A 20 -24.59 2.60 -15.49
C PRO A 20 -23.16 2.49 -16.01
N ALA A 21 -22.44 3.61 -16.03
CA ALA A 21 -21.02 3.62 -16.30
C ALA A 21 -20.36 2.86 -15.15
N SER A 22 -19.97 1.60 -15.39
CA SER A 22 -18.97 0.94 -14.57
C SER A 22 -17.70 1.76 -14.73
N SER A 23 -17.45 2.66 -13.79
CA SER A 23 -16.15 3.30 -13.62
C SER A 23 -15.13 2.17 -13.64
N ALA A 24 -14.25 2.17 -14.63
CA ALA A 24 -13.09 1.31 -14.60
C ALA A 24 -12.36 1.62 -13.28
N GLN A 25 -12.46 0.72 -12.29
CA GLN A 25 -11.63 0.82 -11.10
C GLN A 25 -10.20 0.73 -11.61
N ALA A 26 -9.47 1.85 -11.53
CA ALA A 26 -8.04 1.82 -11.73
C ALA A 26 -7.48 0.94 -10.60
N SER A 27 -7.18 -0.32 -10.91
CA SER A 27 -6.62 -1.23 -9.91
C SER A 27 -5.30 -0.67 -9.40
N HIS A 28 -5.15 -0.60 -8.08
CA HIS A 28 -3.87 -0.34 -7.42
C HIS A 28 -3.47 -1.54 -6.56
N ALA A 29 -3.73 -2.77 -7.02
CA ALA A 29 -3.10 -3.96 -6.44
C ALA A 29 -1.61 -4.00 -6.79
N TRP A 30 -0.78 -4.40 -5.84
CA TRP A 30 0.62 -4.74 -6.08
C TRP A 30 0.71 -6.12 -6.72
N GLY A 31 0.51 -6.15 -8.05
CA GLY A 31 0.41 -7.40 -8.79
C GLY A 31 -0.71 -8.29 -8.26
N SER A 32 -0.41 -9.57 -8.04
CA SER A 32 -1.36 -10.55 -7.49
C SER A 32 -1.03 -10.95 -6.04
N TYR A 33 -0.16 -10.20 -5.36
CA TYR A 33 0.35 -10.60 -4.06
C TYR A 33 -0.68 -10.41 -2.96
N HIS A 34 -0.86 -11.44 -2.12
CA HIS A 34 -1.78 -11.39 -0.99
C HIS A 34 -1.38 -12.39 0.08
N TRP A 35 -1.78 -12.17 1.33
CA TRP A 35 -1.67 -13.17 2.38
C TRP A 35 -2.67 -14.30 2.13
N ALA A 36 -2.23 -15.55 2.15
CA ALA A 36 -3.14 -16.68 2.02
C ALA A 36 -4.05 -16.76 3.25
N ARG A 37 -5.36 -16.93 3.02
CA ARG A 37 -6.38 -16.92 4.08
C ARG A 37 -7.47 -17.96 3.87
N THR A 38 -7.91 -18.59 4.96
CA THR A 38 -9.01 -19.57 4.97
C THR A 38 -10.32 -19.00 5.54
N ALA A 39 -10.30 -17.75 6.02
CA ALA A 39 -11.44 -17.10 6.65
C ALA A 39 -11.49 -15.60 6.31
N ASN A 40 -12.66 -15.01 6.52
CA ASN A 40 -12.94 -13.59 6.31
C ASN A 40 -13.68 -12.98 7.52
N PRO A 41 -13.22 -11.85 8.09
CA PRO A 41 -11.91 -11.25 7.87
C PRO A 41 -10.79 -12.15 8.40
N PHE A 42 -9.57 -11.95 7.93
CA PHE A 42 -8.37 -12.49 8.58
C PHE A 42 -7.68 -11.38 9.39
N THR A 43 -6.84 -11.75 10.35
CA THR A 43 -6.12 -10.78 11.20
C THR A 43 -4.62 -10.92 10.99
N LEU A 44 -3.97 -9.81 10.66
CA LEU A 44 -2.52 -9.73 10.55
C LEU A 44 -1.92 -9.01 11.76
N LYS A 45 -0.75 -9.43 12.21
CA LYS A 45 -0.03 -8.81 13.32
C LYS A 45 1.00 -7.82 12.80
N LEU A 46 0.98 -6.62 13.37
CA LEU A 46 1.99 -5.59 13.19
C LEU A 46 2.89 -5.61 14.44
N ASP A 47 4.09 -6.16 14.29
CA ASP A 47 5.10 -6.24 15.34
C ASP A 47 5.72 -4.85 15.53
N ASN A 48 5.40 -4.21 16.66
CA ASN A 48 5.84 -2.86 16.97
C ASN A 48 7.28 -2.86 17.48
N ASN A 49 8.21 -2.48 16.62
CA ASN A 49 9.61 -2.17 16.96
C ASN A 49 9.95 -0.70 16.70
N VAL A 50 8.94 0.17 16.63
CA VAL A 50 9.16 1.61 16.51
C VAL A 50 9.47 2.26 17.86
N THR A 51 9.95 3.49 17.87
CA THR A 51 10.11 4.31 19.09
C THR A 51 8.77 4.96 19.47
N SER A 52 8.69 5.55 20.66
CA SER A 52 7.51 6.29 21.12
C SER A 52 7.10 7.43 20.19
N ALA A 53 8.05 7.98 19.42
CA ALA A 53 7.77 9.01 18.41
C ALA A 53 6.90 8.50 17.25
N TRP A 54 6.78 7.19 17.09
CA TRP A 54 6.08 6.53 15.99
C TRP A 54 4.90 5.66 16.42
N THR A 55 4.83 5.28 17.71
CA THR A 55 3.83 4.33 18.21
C THR A 55 2.39 4.80 17.97
N SER A 56 2.09 6.10 18.14
CA SER A 56 0.74 6.61 17.87
C SER A 56 0.35 6.46 16.40
N TYR A 57 1.28 6.74 15.47
CA TYR A 57 1.04 6.64 14.03
C TYR A 57 0.89 5.19 13.57
N LEU A 58 1.63 4.25 14.17
CA LEU A 58 1.44 2.82 13.90
C LEU A 58 0.07 2.32 14.39
N ASN A 59 -0.34 2.74 15.60
CA ASN A 59 -1.65 2.38 16.13
C ASN A 59 -2.79 2.98 15.30
N GLU A 60 -2.62 4.21 14.82
CA GLU A 60 -3.56 4.89 13.93
C GLU A 60 -3.68 4.17 12.58
N ALA A 61 -2.57 3.88 11.90
CA ALA A 61 -2.58 3.08 10.67
C ALA A 61 -3.22 1.70 10.87
N SER A 62 -2.96 1.04 12.00
CA SER A 62 -3.60 -0.24 12.35
C SER A 62 -5.13 -0.10 12.46
N ALA A 63 -5.62 0.95 13.11
CA ALA A 63 -7.05 1.22 13.24
C ALA A 63 -7.68 1.55 11.87
N ASP A 64 -7.04 2.41 11.09
CA ASP A 64 -7.51 2.81 9.76
C ASP A 64 -7.71 1.61 8.85
N TRP A 65 -6.69 0.74 8.76
CA TRP A 65 -6.76 -0.44 7.90
C TRP A 65 -7.73 -1.52 8.41
N THR A 66 -7.97 -1.59 9.72
CA THR A 66 -8.97 -2.48 10.34
C THR A 66 -10.41 -2.07 10.03
N THR A 67 -10.64 -0.89 9.45
CA THR A 67 -11.96 -0.50 8.91
C THR A 67 -12.39 -1.39 7.73
N SER A 68 -11.44 -2.07 7.08
CA SER A 68 -11.71 -3.03 6.00
C SER A 68 -12.64 -4.16 6.45
N THR A 69 -13.52 -4.60 5.55
CA THR A 69 -14.39 -5.76 5.80
C THR A 69 -13.69 -7.10 5.61
N VAL A 70 -12.46 -7.10 5.09
CA VAL A 70 -11.73 -8.33 4.73
C VAL A 70 -10.44 -8.58 5.51
N LEU A 71 -9.92 -7.54 6.17
CA LEU A 71 -8.63 -7.56 6.85
C LEU A 71 -8.74 -6.77 8.15
N ASN A 72 -8.33 -7.39 9.25
CA ASN A 72 -8.05 -6.71 10.50
C ASN A 72 -6.54 -6.66 10.72
N THR A 73 -6.07 -5.67 11.46
CA THR A 73 -4.71 -5.68 12.01
C THR A 73 -4.74 -5.60 13.53
N THR A 74 -3.68 -6.11 14.15
CA THR A 74 -3.45 -5.94 15.58
C THR A 74 -2.00 -5.57 15.82
N VAL A 75 -1.76 -4.51 16.59
CA VAL A 75 -0.41 -4.14 17.02
C VAL A 75 -0.03 -5.01 18.21
N VAL A 76 1.12 -5.68 18.10
CA VAL A 76 1.70 -6.50 19.17
C VAL A 76 3.13 -6.04 19.46
N ASN A 77 3.67 -6.41 20.62
CA ASN A 77 5.08 -6.13 20.90
C ASN A 77 5.95 -6.91 19.92
N GLY A 78 6.85 -6.22 19.24
CA GLY A 78 7.82 -6.88 18.38
C GLY A 78 8.89 -7.66 19.17
N SER A 79 9.45 -8.69 18.55
CA SER A 79 10.28 -9.71 19.23
C SER A 79 11.76 -9.71 18.84
N PHE A 80 12.30 -8.63 18.28
CA PHE A 80 13.65 -8.64 17.68
C PHE A 80 14.63 -7.64 18.27
N GLY A 81 15.89 -8.06 18.38
CA GLY A 81 16.97 -7.30 19.02
C GLY A 81 17.51 -6.11 18.24
N SER A 82 17.20 -5.95 16.94
CA SER A 82 17.70 -4.82 16.13
C SER A 82 16.64 -4.21 15.21
N LYS A 83 16.26 -2.97 15.51
CA LYS A 83 15.37 -2.13 14.66
C LYS A 83 15.98 -1.88 13.27
N THR A 84 17.31 -1.89 13.17
CA THR A 84 18.02 -1.60 11.92
C THR A 84 17.90 -2.75 10.92
N SER A 85 17.97 -4.00 11.37
CA SER A 85 17.76 -5.14 10.47
C SER A 85 16.30 -5.27 10.06
N CYS A 86 15.36 -5.01 10.99
CA CYS A 86 13.91 -5.13 10.80
C CYS A 86 13.54 -6.42 10.06
N THR A 87 13.93 -7.54 10.66
CA THR A 87 13.79 -8.86 10.04
C THR A 87 12.45 -9.45 10.48
N PRO A 88 11.52 -9.73 9.57
CA PRO A 88 10.18 -10.10 9.96
C PRO A 88 10.02 -11.54 10.42
N THR A 89 9.16 -11.76 11.41
CA THR A 89 8.61 -13.09 11.72
C THR A 89 7.73 -13.54 10.56
N THR A 90 7.78 -14.82 10.22
CA THR A 90 6.85 -15.38 9.23
C THR A 90 5.41 -15.30 9.72
N GLY A 91 4.50 -14.89 8.84
CA GLY A 91 3.10 -14.64 9.15
C GLY A 91 2.82 -13.24 9.69
N HIS A 92 3.84 -12.40 9.88
CA HIS A 92 3.72 -11.10 10.52
C HIS A 92 4.27 -9.97 9.64
N VAL A 93 3.92 -8.74 10.00
CA VAL A 93 4.52 -7.50 9.50
C VAL A 93 5.38 -6.89 10.59
N GLU A 94 6.66 -6.73 10.31
CA GLU A 94 7.63 -6.15 11.25
C GLU A 94 7.82 -4.66 10.97
N VAL A 95 7.47 -3.80 11.93
CA VAL A 95 7.46 -2.35 11.74
C VAL A 95 8.54 -1.69 12.58
N CYS A 96 9.52 -1.07 11.93
CA CYS A 96 10.68 -0.47 12.60
C CYS A 96 10.93 0.97 12.18
N ASN A 97 11.52 1.74 13.10
CA ASN A 97 12.18 2.99 12.79
C ASN A 97 13.65 2.91 13.20
N ALA A 98 14.53 3.49 12.38
CA ALA A 98 15.91 3.74 12.74
C ALA A 98 16.48 4.85 11.85
N SER A 99 17.66 5.34 12.17
CA SER A 99 18.46 6.14 11.25
C SER A 99 19.10 5.22 10.21
N TYR A 100 18.46 5.08 9.04
CA TYR A 100 18.94 4.23 7.95
C TYR A 100 19.92 4.95 7.01
N GLY A 101 20.23 6.22 7.28
CA GLY A 101 21.13 7.05 6.49
C GLY A 101 20.40 7.82 5.39
N SER A 102 21.17 8.61 4.63
CA SER A 102 20.69 9.43 3.51
C SER A 102 20.45 8.58 2.26
N THR A 103 19.52 7.64 2.38
CA THR A 103 19.23 6.61 1.37
C THR A 103 18.39 7.11 0.21
N GLY A 104 17.81 8.29 0.34
CA GLY A 104 16.84 8.85 -0.59
C GLY A 104 15.40 8.49 -0.28
N TRP A 105 15.08 7.73 0.77
CA TRP A 105 13.69 7.29 1.05
C TRP A 105 13.21 7.63 2.47
N LEU A 106 11.92 7.97 2.59
CA LEU A 106 11.23 8.24 3.86
C LEU A 106 10.72 6.95 4.51
N GLY A 107 10.16 6.06 3.69
CA GLY A 107 9.64 4.75 4.07
C GLY A 107 9.97 3.69 3.05
N ILE A 108 10.00 2.43 3.49
CA ILE A 108 9.95 1.26 2.60
C ILE A 108 9.09 0.17 3.19
N ALA A 109 8.40 -0.56 2.32
CA ALA A 109 7.70 -1.78 2.62
C ALA A 109 8.26 -2.91 1.76
N SER A 110 8.41 -4.09 2.35
CA SER A 110 8.82 -5.26 1.59
C SER A 110 8.01 -6.47 1.98
N ILE A 111 7.64 -7.26 0.98
CA ILE A 111 6.92 -8.52 1.12
C ILE A 111 7.81 -9.66 0.61
N SER A 112 7.89 -10.73 1.39
CA SER A 112 8.50 -11.97 0.95
C SER A 112 7.41 -12.89 0.42
N ILE A 113 7.53 -13.30 -0.84
CA ILE A 113 6.56 -14.16 -1.50
C ILE A 113 7.03 -15.61 -1.51
N THR A 114 6.10 -16.49 -1.16
CA THR A 114 6.24 -17.95 -1.21
C THR A 114 5.06 -18.54 -1.97
N THR A 115 5.24 -19.73 -2.55
CA THR A 115 4.13 -20.50 -3.15
C THR A 115 3.33 -19.67 -4.16
N GLY A 116 3.90 -19.41 -5.33
CA GLY A 116 3.22 -18.62 -6.37
C GLY A 116 3.23 -17.14 -6.03
N ASN A 117 2.14 -16.61 -5.46
CA ASN A 117 1.90 -15.20 -5.19
C ASN A 117 1.53 -14.90 -3.71
N HIS A 118 1.71 -15.85 -2.80
CA HIS A 118 1.33 -15.65 -1.41
C HIS A 118 2.42 -14.97 -0.58
N ILE A 119 2.06 -13.89 0.12
CA ILE A 119 2.93 -13.21 1.08
C ILE A 119 3.17 -14.14 2.26
N SER A 120 4.43 -14.26 2.69
CA SER A 120 4.90 -15.09 3.81
C SER A 120 5.33 -14.28 5.03
N SER A 121 5.88 -13.09 4.79
CA SER A 121 6.35 -12.15 5.81
C SER A 121 6.47 -10.78 5.15
N ALA A 122 6.39 -9.71 5.93
CA ALA A 122 6.63 -8.37 5.43
C ALA A 122 7.34 -7.50 6.47
N PHE A 123 8.03 -6.46 6.02
CA PHE A 123 8.52 -5.42 6.93
C PHE A 123 8.17 -4.03 6.42
N VAL A 124 8.09 -3.09 7.36
CA VAL A 124 8.02 -1.65 7.15
C VAL A 124 9.20 -1.00 7.86
N LYS A 125 9.92 -0.13 7.17
CA LYS A 125 10.97 0.71 7.77
C LYS A 125 10.65 2.18 7.51
N VAL A 126 10.59 2.99 8.57
CA VAL A 126 10.51 4.46 8.47
C VAL A 126 11.85 5.09 8.88
N ASN A 127 12.34 6.04 8.08
CA ASN A 127 13.72 6.53 8.15
C ASN A 127 13.88 7.78 9.01
N ASP A 128 14.36 7.60 10.24
CA ASP A 128 14.61 8.73 11.13
C ASP A 128 15.71 9.67 10.62
N THR A 129 16.58 9.26 9.69
CA THR A 129 17.53 10.18 9.05
C THR A 129 16.82 11.32 8.30
N TYR A 130 15.62 11.06 7.77
CA TYR A 130 14.77 12.08 7.16
C TYR A 130 13.79 12.70 8.17
N PHE A 131 13.20 11.89 9.05
CA PHE A 131 12.20 12.35 10.03
C PHE A 131 12.76 13.14 11.23
N VAL A 132 14.04 13.51 11.21
CA VAL A 132 14.62 14.57 12.06
C VAL A 132 14.64 15.94 11.36
N GLN A 133 14.45 15.99 10.04
CA GLN A 133 14.46 17.21 9.24
C GLN A 133 13.09 17.87 9.31
N ALA A 134 13.03 19.19 9.50
CA ALA A 134 11.77 19.92 9.68
C ALA A 134 10.77 19.73 8.54
N GLN A 135 11.26 19.53 7.31
CA GLN A 135 10.45 19.27 6.13
C GLN A 135 9.56 18.02 6.29
N TYR A 136 10.12 16.91 6.76
CA TYR A 136 9.40 15.64 6.89
C TYR A 136 8.90 15.36 8.30
N ASN A 137 9.45 16.03 9.32
CA ASN A 137 9.08 15.81 10.71
C ASN A 137 7.77 16.53 11.09
N THR A 138 6.70 16.24 10.36
CA THR A 138 5.35 16.73 10.61
C THR A 138 4.40 15.56 10.90
N PRO A 139 3.29 15.77 11.63
CA PRO A 139 2.29 14.72 11.82
C PRO A 139 1.74 14.16 10.50
N ALA A 140 1.56 15.01 9.49
CA ALA A 140 1.01 14.61 8.20
C ALA A 140 1.94 13.65 7.44
N TYR A 141 3.24 13.96 7.34
CA TYR A 141 4.19 13.04 6.72
C TYR A 141 4.36 11.73 7.51
N ARG A 142 4.30 11.79 8.85
CA ARG A 142 4.40 10.59 9.70
C ARG A 142 3.17 9.68 9.55
N ARG A 143 1.97 10.24 9.43
CA ARG A 143 0.74 9.48 9.13
C ARG A 143 0.78 8.89 7.72
N LEU A 144 1.05 9.73 6.71
CA LEU A 144 1.14 9.29 5.31
C LEU A 144 2.08 8.09 5.17
N VAL A 145 3.35 8.22 5.58
CA VAL A 145 4.34 7.14 5.37
C VAL A 145 3.98 5.88 6.14
N MET A 146 3.48 5.99 7.37
CA MET A 146 3.13 4.81 8.16
C MET A 146 1.92 4.09 7.56
N CYS A 147 0.89 4.84 7.18
CA CYS A 147 -0.31 4.32 6.54
C CYS A 147 0.02 3.62 5.21
N GLN A 148 0.79 4.30 4.35
CA GLN A 148 1.17 3.82 3.03
C GLN A 148 1.98 2.53 3.09
N GLU A 149 3.06 2.52 3.88
CA GLU A 149 3.96 1.37 3.92
C GLU A 149 3.29 0.16 4.58
N VAL A 150 2.44 0.37 5.59
CA VAL A 150 1.60 -0.70 6.14
C VAL A 150 0.62 -1.22 5.07
N GLY A 151 -0.02 -0.35 4.30
CA GLY A 151 -0.91 -0.70 3.19
C GLY A 151 -0.24 -1.58 2.14
N HIS A 152 1.01 -1.25 1.77
CA HIS A 152 1.80 -2.06 0.84
C HIS A 152 2.02 -3.50 1.34
N THR A 153 2.14 -3.71 2.66
CA THR A 153 2.29 -5.08 3.20
C THR A 153 1.05 -5.95 3.01
N PHE A 154 -0.10 -5.37 2.66
CA PHE A 154 -1.32 -6.10 2.34
C PHE A 154 -1.46 -6.42 0.85
N GLY A 155 -0.51 -5.99 0.02
CA GLY A 155 -0.56 -6.14 -1.43
C GLY A 155 -1.18 -4.96 -2.17
N LEU A 156 -1.28 -3.78 -1.55
CA LEU A 156 -1.65 -2.55 -2.26
C LEU A 156 -0.42 -1.91 -2.94
N GLY A 157 -0.61 -1.35 -4.11
CA GLY A 157 0.30 -0.43 -4.80
C GLY A 157 -0.17 1.01 -4.62
N HIS A 158 0.26 1.93 -5.49
CA HIS A 158 -0.14 3.34 -5.42
C HIS A 158 -1.38 3.65 -6.25
N GLN A 159 -2.20 4.61 -5.80
CA GLN A 159 -3.26 5.19 -6.62
C GLN A 159 -2.73 6.26 -7.60
N ASP A 160 -1.70 7.00 -7.19
CA ASP A 160 -0.95 7.93 -8.02
C ASP A 160 0.52 7.96 -7.55
N GLU A 161 1.43 8.08 -8.50
CA GLU A 161 2.88 8.08 -8.27
C GLU A 161 3.51 9.44 -8.59
N ASN A 162 2.72 10.41 -9.03
CA ASN A 162 3.14 11.76 -9.31
C ASN A 162 2.77 12.72 -8.18
N GLN A 163 3.71 12.96 -7.27
CA GLN A 163 3.65 13.93 -6.16
C GLN A 163 3.33 15.40 -6.51
N THR A 164 3.12 15.74 -7.77
CA THR A 164 2.66 17.08 -8.16
C THR A 164 1.21 17.11 -8.58
N ASN A 165 0.57 15.95 -8.73
CA ASN A 165 -0.86 15.87 -8.96
C ASN A 165 -1.60 16.29 -7.67
N PRO A 166 -2.83 16.82 -7.80
CA PRO A 166 -3.69 17.05 -6.65
C PRO A 166 -3.94 15.73 -5.91
N ASN A 167 -3.95 15.79 -4.59
CA ASN A 167 -4.18 14.64 -3.74
C ASN A 167 -5.50 13.92 -4.09
N LEU A 168 -5.46 12.59 -4.04
CA LEU A 168 -6.62 11.71 -4.18
C LEU A 168 -7.36 11.46 -2.87
N GLY A 169 -6.82 11.96 -1.75
CA GLY A 169 -7.37 11.80 -0.42
C GLY A 169 -7.08 10.42 0.17
N SER A 170 -5.97 9.78 -0.24
CA SER A 170 -5.57 8.42 0.11
C SER A 170 -4.11 8.38 0.53
N CYS A 171 -3.79 7.62 1.56
CA CYS A 171 -2.40 7.36 1.91
C CYS A 171 -1.67 6.45 0.92
N MET A 172 -2.37 5.85 -0.04
CA MET A 172 -1.75 5.14 -1.16
C MET A 172 -1.46 6.08 -2.35
N ASP A 173 -1.65 7.38 -2.20
CA ASP A 173 -1.26 8.41 -3.17
C ASP A 173 0.05 9.09 -2.73
N TYR A 174 1.06 9.00 -3.61
CA TYR A 174 2.36 9.59 -3.37
C TYR A 174 2.31 11.11 -3.53
N SER A 175 2.43 11.85 -2.41
CA SER A 175 2.28 13.31 -2.38
C SER A 175 3.43 14.06 -1.68
N ARG A 176 3.64 15.32 -2.08
CA ARG A 176 4.51 16.29 -1.39
C ARG A 176 3.76 17.19 -0.40
N ASP A 177 2.46 17.03 -0.30
CA ASP A 177 1.54 17.89 0.45
C ASP A 177 0.51 17.01 1.19
N PRO A 178 0.95 16.18 2.16
CA PRO A 178 0.11 15.14 2.76
C PRO A 178 -1.17 15.66 3.44
N ASP A 179 -1.14 16.88 3.95
CA ASP A 179 -2.31 17.56 4.55
C ASP A 179 -3.33 18.02 3.50
N GLY A 180 -2.91 18.22 2.26
CA GLY A 180 -3.77 18.49 1.11
C GLY A 180 -4.28 19.92 1.00
N PRO A 181 -5.46 20.15 0.37
CA PRO A 181 -6.61 19.23 0.28
C PRO A 181 -6.78 18.46 -1.05
N PRO A 182 -7.41 17.25 -1.03
CA PRO A 182 -7.80 16.47 0.14
C PRO A 182 -6.59 15.87 0.90
N SER A 183 -6.73 15.53 2.18
CA SER A 183 -5.64 14.94 2.97
C SER A 183 -5.35 13.49 2.53
N ASN A 184 -4.07 13.17 2.33
CA ASN A 184 -3.57 11.83 2.03
C ASN A 184 -3.10 11.09 3.29
N GLU A 185 -3.48 11.52 4.48
CA GLU A 185 -2.97 10.93 5.72
C GLU A 185 -3.56 9.55 6.05
N HIS A 186 -4.65 9.15 5.37
CA HIS A 186 -5.46 7.97 5.69
C HIS A 186 -5.93 7.23 4.43
N PRO A 187 -6.34 5.95 4.52
CA PRO A 187 -6.94 5.24 3.40
C PRO A 187 -8.29 5.85 2.98
N ASN A 188 -8.61 5.80 1.69
CA ASN A 188 -9.91 6.19 1.15
C ASN A 188 -10.79 4.97 0.82
N SER A 189 -12.02 5.23 0.38
CA SER A 189 -12.97 4.16 -0.02
C SER A 189 -12.43 3.26 -1.13
N HIS A 190 -11.58 3.80 -2.01
CA HIS A 190 -11.00 3.04 -3.10
C HIS A 190 -9.94 2.04 -2.60
N ASP A 191 -9.13 2.39 -1.58
CA ASP A 191 -8.20 1.47 -0.92
C ASP A 191 -8.93 0.24 -0.34
N TYR A 192 -10.02 0.47 0.39
CA TYR A 192 -10.81 -0.63 0.95
C TYR A 192 -11.46 -1.49 -0.15
N SER A 193 -11.94 -0.87 -1.24
CA SER A 193 -12.49 -1.60 -2.37
C SER A 193 -11.44 -2.48 -3.06
N GLN A 194 -10.18 -2.01 -3.11
CA GLN A 194 -9.07 -2.77 -3.66
C GLN A 194 -8.69 -3.94 -2.75
N LEU A 195 -8.72 -3.77 -1.43
CA LEU A 195 -8.53 -4.89 -0.49
C LEU A 195 -9.61 -5.97 -0.70
N VAL A 196 -10.87 -5.58 -0.86
CA VAL A 196 -11.96 -6.55 -1.18
C VAL A 196 -11.66 -7.31 -2.48
N SER A 197 -11.12 -6.63 -3.49
CA SER A 197 -10.72 -7.27 -4.75
C SER A 197 -9.53 -8.23 -4.58
N ILE A 198 -8.47 -7.81 -3.88
CA ILE A 198 -7.26 -8.61 -3.62
C ILE A 198 -7.61 -9.88 -2.85
N TYR A 199 -8.48 -9.75 -1.86
CA TYR A 199 -8.90 -10.84 -0.99
C TYR A 199 -10.25 -11.42 -1.40
N SER A 200 -10.63 -11.37 -2.67
CA SER A 200 -11.97 -11.82 -3.12
C SER A 200 -12.19 -13.34 -2.98
N HIS A 201 -11.11 -14.12 -2.88
CA HIS A 201 -11.16 -15.57 -2.65
C HIS A 201 -10.67 -15.98 -1.25
N LEU A 202 -10.92 -17.25 -0.93
CA LEU A 202 -10.26 -17.98 0.14
C LEU A 202 -9.25 -18.94 -0.46
N ASP A 203 -8.15 -19.14 0.24
CA ASP A 203 -7.13 -20.13 -0.04
C ASP A 203 -7.39 -21.42 0.75
N THR A 204 -6.72 -22.51 0.35
CA THR A 204 -6.81 -23.80 1.04
C THR A 204 -5.93 -23.88 2.30
N PHE A 205 -5.16 -22.82 2.58
CA PHE A 205 -4.27 -22.70 3.73
C PHE A 205 -4.18 -21.24 4.17
N ASN A 206 -3.79 -21.01 5.43
CA ASN A 206 -3.33 -19.69 5.84
C ASN A 206 -1.83 -19.61 5.60
N THR A 207 -1.32 -18.46 5.16
CA THR A 207 0.13 -18.26 5.04
C THR A 207 0.81 -18.79 6.30
N PRO A 208 1.74 -19.76 6.19
CA PRO A 208 2.35 -20.39 7.35
C PRO A 208 3.12 -19.37 8.19
N THR A 209 3.14 -19.54 9.51
CA THR A 209 4.20 -19.01 10.40
C THR A 209 5.55 -19.73 10.22
N ALA A 210 5.78 -20.40 9.08
CA ALA A 210 6.96 -21.24 8.82
C ALA A 210 7.93 -20.59 7.83
N ALA A 211 9.15 -20.33 8.31
CA ALA A 211 10.15 -19.48 7.67
C ALA A 211 10.68 -19.99 6.33
N PRO A 212 10.74 -19.14 5.29
CA PRO A 212 11.89 -19.13 4.39
C PRO A 212 13.08 -18.43 5.09
N ALA A 213 14.30 -18.87 4.78
CA ALA A 213 15.52 -18.32 5.36
C ALA A 213 15.64 -16.81 5.11
N ALA A 214 15.99 -16.05 6.16
CA ALA A 214 16.24 -14.61 6.10
C ALA A 214 17.35 -14.31 5.08
N GLY A 215 16.98 -13.72 3.95
CA GLY A 215 17.93 -13.25 2.94
C GLY A 215 18.51 -11.90 3.35
N ASN A 216 19.81 -11.86 3.62
CA ASN A 216 20.55 -10.64 3.94
C ASN A 216 20.19 -9.47 3.00
N SER A 217 20.05 -8.28 3.60
CA SER A 217 19.85 -7.00 2.92
C SER A 217 21.12 -6.59 2.17
N ALA A 218 21.19 -6.93 0.88
CA ALA A 218 22.04 -6.26 -0.11
C ALA A 218 21.43 -6.46 -1.51
N ALA A 219 21.26 -5.34 -2.22
CA ALA A 219 20.55 -5.14 -3.50
C ALA A 219 19.07 -5.54 -3.48
N TRP A 220 18.14 -4.57 -3.56
CA TRP A 220 16.69 -4.80 -3.69
C TRP A 220 16.30 -5.58 -4.97
N GLY A 221 17.28 -5.92 -5.81
CA GLY A 221 17.11 -6.69 -7.03
C GLY A 221 16.82 -5.78 -8.21
N ARG A 222 16.02 -6.28 -9.16
CA ARG A 222 15.67 -5.59 -10.40
C ARG A 222 14.51 -4.62 -10.17
N LEU A 223 14.64 -3.40 -10.67
CA LEU A 223 13.52 -2.43 -10.74
C LEU A 223 12.42 -2.99 -11.65
N VAL A 224 11.18 -3.03 -11.16
CA VAL A 224 10.01 -3.52 -11.89
C VAL A 224 8.95 -2.44 -12.12
N GLU A 225 8.97 -1.37 -11.34
CA GLU A 225 8.04 -0.24 -11.43
C GLU A 225 8.70 1.05 -10.95
N GLY A 226 8.28 2.20 -11.50
CA GLY A 226 8.79 3.52 -11.13
C GLY A 226 10.21 3.79 -11.62
N ARG A 227 10.92 4.68 -10.90
CA ARG A 227 12.32 5.07 -11.19
C ARG A 227 13.12 5.17 -9.90
N HIS A 228 14.37 4.72 -9.93
CA HIS A 228 15.24 4.82 -8.76
C HIS A 228 15.46 6.28 -8.34
N GLY A 229 15.28 6.59 -7.06
CA GLY A 229 15.53 7.92 -6.50
C GLY A 229 14.48 8.96 -6.87
N GLN A 230 13.35 8.56 -7.47
CA GLN A 230 12.28 9.46 -7.85
C GLN A 230 10.94 8.86 -7.49
N GLY A 231 10.17 9.64 -6.73
CA GLY A 231 8.80 9.34 -6.43
C GLY A 231 8.63 8.08 -5.61
N VAL A 232 8.02 7.08 -6.23
CA VAL A 232 7.90 5.73 -5.69
C VAL A 232 8.43 4.71 -6.69
N SER A 233 8.91 3.58 -6.18
CA SER A 233 9.35 2.47 -7.05
C SER A 233 9.18 1.11 -6.41
N ALA A 234 9.16 0.06 -7.25
CA ALA A 234 9.13 -1.32 -6.80
C ALA A 234 10.31 -2.13 -7.38
N TYR A 235 10.89 -3.01 -6.56
CA TYR A 235 11.99 -3.90 -6.92
C TYR A 235 11.66 -5.35 -6.60
N VAL A 236 12.18 -6.28 -7.41
CA VAL A 236 12.08 -7.73 -7.20
C VAL A 236 13.47 -8.36 -7.10
N ARG A 237 13.69 -9.15 -6.05
CA ARG A 237 14.86 -10.02 -5.89
C ARG A 237 14.43 -11.46 -5.76
N GLU A 238 14.84 -12.31 -6.71
CA GLU A 238 14.68 -13.76 -6.59
C GLU A 238 15.66 -14.33 -5.55
N SER A 239 15.17 -15.20 -4.68
CA SER A 239 15.97 -15.93 -3.67
C SER A 239 16.09 -17.43 -3.99
N GLY A 240 15.65 -17.84 -5.20
CA GLY A 240 15.66 -19.22 -5.69
C GLY A 240 14.38 -20.01 -5.39
N ARG A 241 14.16 -21.10 -6.14
CA ARG A 241 13.01 -22.03 -5.99
C ARG A 241 11.63 -21.36 -6.06
N GLY A 242 11.49 -20.29 -6.86
CA GLY A 242 10.23 -19.55 -7.01
C GLY A 242 9.91 -18.59 -5.87
N ASN A 243 10.82 -18.41 -4.90
CA ASN A 243 10.69 -17.43 -3.83
C ASN A 243 11.34 -16.10 -4.25
N TYR A 244 10.70 -14.99 -3.91
CA TYR A 244 11.21 -13.66 -4.21
C TYR A 244 10.81 -12.65 -3.14
N THR A 245 11.61 -11.62 -3.00
CA THR A 245 11.32 -10.44 -2.18
C THR A 245 10.92 -9.31 -3.10
N VAL A 246 9.80 -8.66 -2.82
CA VAL A 246 9.37 -7.45 -3.52
C VAL A 246 9.46 -6.28 -2.55
N THR A 247 9.96 -5.13 -2.98
CA THR A 247 10.19 -3.95 -2.12
C THR A 247 9.60 -2.71 -2.78
N HIS A 248 8.64 -2.05 -2.13
CA HIS A 248 8.22 -0.69 -2.43
C HIS A 248 9.10 0.31 -1.70
N VAL A 249 9.41 1.42 -2.37
CA VAL A 249 10.24 2.50 -1.83
C VAL A 249 9.53 3.84 -2.00
N PHE A 250 9.29 4.53 -0.88
CA PHE A 250 8.85 5.92 -0.86
C PHE A 250 10.07 6.84 -0.84
N TRP A 251 10.40 7.46 -1.97
CA TRP A 251 11.55 8.35 -2.06
C TRP A 251 11.27 9.71 -1.40
N ALA A 252 12.30 10.32 -0.84
CA ALA A 252 12.33 11.69 -0.37
C ALA A 252 12.37 12.63 -1.59
N SER A 253 11.71 13.78 -1.44
CA SER A 253 11.53 14.77 -2.50
C SER A 253 11.81 16.20 -2.07
#